data_AF-A0A7S0VLB4-F1
#
_entry.id   AF-A0A7S0VLB4-F1
#
_cell.length_a   1.000
_cell.length_b   1.000
_cell.length_c   1.000
_cell.angle_alpha   90.00
_cell.angle_beta   90.00
_cell.angle_gamma   90.00
#
_symmetry.space_group_name_H-M   'P 1'
#
loop_
_entity.id
_entity.type
_entity.pdbx_description
1 polymer ?
#
loop_
_entity_poly.entity_id
_entity_poly.type
_entity_poly.pdbx_seq_one_letter_code
_entity_poly.pdbx_strand_id
1 'polypeptide(L)'
;PPLPPPPSYDHHHQDQSNPYAIKASEPNPTTHHTLPPTPPPPTTTNDSKDSWALNHNCAINLSGRLILNGWRLMRGELKLQSFSLEAVAAAALGRVIPSFPPSVMAKWFRGEDPHPSHQTPSAPLQRTKTSRWRCLKHLAVRTRCTLVILDQLDILGRAAEMARTYGIDLNAVLTRGSQ
;
A
#
# COMPACT_ATOMS: atom_id res chain seq x y z
N PRO A 1 -12.80 25.52 59.84
CA PRO A 1 -12.63 26.97 59.56
C PRO A 1 -12.48 27.20 58.05
N PRO A 2 -13.43 27.89 57.39
CA PRO A 2 -13.41 28.11 55.95
C PRO A 2 -12.44 29.24 55.56
N LEU A 3 -11.82 29.10 54.39
CA LEU A 3 -10.89 30.07 53.79
C LEU A 3 -11.64 31.34 53.30
N PRO A 4 -11.03 32.53 53.38
CA PRO A 4 -11.66 33.78 52.96
C PRO A 4 -11.66 33.98 51.43
N PRO A 5 -12.64 34.73 50.87
CA PRO A 5 -12.72 35.01 49.44
C PRO A 5 -11.73 36.11 48.99
N PRO A 6 -11.28 36.10 47.72
CA PRO A 6 -10.40 37.14 47.19
C PRO A 6 -11.16 38.44 46.82
N PRO A 7 -10.51 39.61 46.90
CA PRO A 7 -11.13 40.90 46.69
C PRO A 7 -11.30 41.27 45.20
N SER A 8 -12.47 41.80 44.85
CA SER A 8 -12.72 42.54 43.61
C SER A 8 -12.05 43.91 43.67
N TYR A 9 -11.25 44.27 42.68
CA TYR A 9 -10.92 45.68 42.41
C TYR A 9 -10.89 45.95 40.91
N ASP A 10 -11.74 46.90 40.55
CA ASP A 10 -11.95 47.46 39.21
C ASP A 10 -11.02 48.66 38.98
N HIS A 11 -10.49 48.72 37.77
CA HIS A 11 -10.03 49.85 36.94
C HIS A 11 -9.29 51.05 37.58
N HIS A 12 -8.09 51.33 37.05
CA HIS A 12 -7.80 52.65 36.48
C HIS A 12 -6.79 52.57 35.32
N HIS A 13 -7.17 53.19 34.21
CA HIS A 13 -6.44 53.37 32.95
C HIS A 13 -5.12 54.13 33.09
N GLN A 14 -4.12 53.76 32.28
CA GLN A 14 -3.28 54.76 31.60
C GLN A 14 -2.75 54.27 30.24
N ASP A 15 -3.49 54.73 29.23
CA ASP A 15 -3.11 55.18 27.89
C ASP A 15 -1.62 55.24 27.50
N GLN A 16 -1.24 54.49 26.45
CA GLN A 16 -0.22 54.89 25.47
C GLN A 16 -0.62 54.39 24.05
N SER A 17 -1.36 55.25 23.34
CA SER A 17 -1.17 55.64 21.94
C SER A 17 -0.44 54.68 20.98
N ASN A 18 -1.20 54.04 20.09
CA ASN A 18 -0.68 53.34 18.90
C ASN A 18 -0.50 54.35 17.72
N PRO A 19 0.73 54.56 17.20
CA PRO A 19 1.06 55.66 16.28
C PRO A 19 0.75 55.43 14.79
N TYR A 20 -0.20 54.57 14.43
CA TYR A 20 -0.54 54.28 13.02
C TYR A 20 -1.97 54.68 12.59
N ALA A 21 -2.64 55.55 13.35
CA ALA A 21 -3.97 56.04 12.97
C ALA A 21 -3.89 57.15 11.91
N ILE A 22 -3.95 56.79 10.62
CA ILE A 22 -4.31 57.72 9.54
C ILE A 22 -5.80 57.58 9.26
N LYS A 23 -6.54 58.66 9.54
CA LYS A 23 -7.95 58.86 9.20
C LYS A 23 -8.12 58.87 7.68
N ALA A 24 -8.99 58.02 7.16
CA ALA A 24 -9.50 58.12 5.80
C ALA A 24 -11.03 58.17 5.82
N SER A 25 -11.53 59.23 5.20
CA SER A 25 -12.89 59.63 4.85
C SER A 25 -13.79 58.53 4.28
N GLU A 26 -15.07 58.54 4.66
CA GLU A 26 -16.14 58.01 3.80
C GLU A 26 -16.24 58.88 2.53
N PRO A 27 -16.33 58.29 1.33
CA PRO A 27 -17.58 58.46 0.57
C PRO A 27 -17.99 57.32 -0.40
N ASN A 28 -19.32 57.25 -0.56
CA ASN A 28 -20.17 56.87 -1.71
C ASN A 28 -20.51 55.39 -2.04
N PRO A 29 -21.79 55.12 -2.44
CA PRO A 29 -22.31 53.79 -2.70
C PRO A 29 -22.12 53.37 -4.16
N THR A 30 -22.37 52.08 -4.41
CA THR A 30 -22.63 51.45 -5.74
C THR A 30 -21.41 50.83 -6.42
N THR A 31 -21.29 49.50 -6.34
CA THR A 31 -21.53 48.54 -7.45
C THR A 31 -21.23 47.14 -6.93
N HIS A 32 -22.27 46.30 -6.71
CA HIS A 32 -22.08 44.88 -6.40
C HIS A 32 -21.61 44.14 -7.66
N HIS A 33 -20.31 44.03 -7.87
CA HIS A 33 -19.76 42.98 -8.75
C HIS A 33 -19.68 41.69 -7.95
N THR A 34 -20.76 40.91 -7.98
CA THR A 34 -20.79 39.55 -7.45
C THR A 34 -19.83 38.69 -8.29
N LEU A 35 -18.68 38.31 -7.72
CA LEU A 35 -17.84 37.27 -8.29
C LEU A 35 -18.67 35.98 -8.43
N PRO A 36 -18.58 35.24 -9.54
CA PRO A 36 -19.26 33.95 -9.65
C PRO A 36 -18.75 33.02 -8.54
N PRO A 37 -19.62 32.19 -7.93
CA PRO A 37 -19.18 31.21 -6.96
C PRO A 37 -18.13 30.31 -7.60
N THR A 38 -17.01 30.14 -6.91
CA THR A 38 -15.99 29.15 -7.27
C THR A 38 -16.67 27.80 -7.44
N PRO A 39 -16.40 27.05 -8.53
CA PRO A 39 -16.92 25.70 -8.65
C PRO A 39 -16.44 24.91 -7.42
N PRO A 40 -17.31 24.07 -6.80
CA PRO A 40 -16.85 23.19 -5.74
C PRO A 40 -15.67 22.37 -6.28
N PRO A 41 -14.68 22.02 -5.42
CA PRO A 41 -13.62 21.11 -5.82
C PRO A 41 -14.28 19.88 -6.46
N PRO A 42 -13.70 19.27 -7.51
CA PRO A 42 -14.29 18.10 -8.12
C PRO A 42 -14.45 17.03 -7.05
N THR A 43 -15.65 16.91 -6.50
CA THR A 43 -16.10 15.70 -5.84
C THR A 43 -16.33 14.72 -6.97
N THR A 44 -15.24 14.19 -7.53
CA THR A 44 -15.29 13.00 -8.34
C THR A 44 -15.60 11.85 -7.40
N THR A 45 -16.88 11.66 -7.13
CA THR A 45 -17.47 10.35 -6.84
C THR A 45 -17.22 9.46 -8.05
N ASN A 46 -15.99 8.99 -8.18
CA ASN A 46 -15.60 7.92 -9.11
C ASN A 46 -15.28 6.63 -8.32
N ASP A 47 -15.85 6.50 -7.12
CA ASP A 47 -15.71 5.32 -6.26
C ASP A 47 -16.01 4.02 -7.02
N SER A 48 -16.93 4.08 -7.98
CA SER A 48 -17.34 2.92 -8.80
C SER A 48 -16.26 2.44 -9.78
N LYS A 49 -15.54 3.36 -10.45
CA LYS A 49 -14.47 2.99 -11.40
C LYS A 49 -13.20 2.56 -10.67
N ASP A 50 -12.89 3.23 -9.57
CA ASP A 50 -11.73 2.89 -8.74
C ASP A 50 -11.93 1.56 -8.02
N SER A 51 -13.14 1.26 -7.54
CA SER A 51 -13.46 -0.05 -6.94
C SER A 51 -13.28 -1.21 -7.92
N TRP A 52 -13.67 -1.05 -9.19
CA TRP A 52 -13.44 -2.09 -10.20
C TRP A 52 -11.95 -2.27 -10.49
N ALA A 53 -11.18 -1.17 -10.62
CA ALA A 53 -9.74 -1.24 -10.87
C ALA A 53 -8.98 -1.86 -9.68
N LEU A 54 -9.36 -1.54 -8.43
CA LEU A 54 -8.85 -2.20 -7.22
C LEU A 54 -9.17 -3.69 -7.21
N ASN A 55 -10.36 -4.05 -7.68
CA ASN A 55 -10.87 -5.40 -7.64
C ASN A 55 -10.56 -6.22 -8.90
N HIS A 56 -9.93 -5.65 -9.93
CA HIS A 56 -9.49 -6.33 -11.17
C HIS A 56 -7.99 -6.19 -11.46
N ASN A 57 -7.34 -5.15 -10.94
CA ASN A 57 -5.93 -4.86 -11.14
C ASN A 57 -5.20 -4.60 -9.80
N CYS A 58 -3.99 -4.05 -9.88
CA CYS A 58 -3.25 -3.47 -8.76
C CYS A 58 -3.74 -2.05 -8.50
N ALA A 59 -3.87 -1.65 -7.22
CA ALA A 59 -4.18 -0.27 -6.82
C ALA A 59 -3.07 0.74 -7.20
N ILE A 60 -1.87 0.23 -7.44
CA ILE A 60 -0.67 1.01 -7.71
C ILE A 60 -0.56 1.15 -9.23
N ASN A 61 -0.42 2.38 -9.71
CA ASN A 61 -0.14 2.69 -11.11
C ASN A 61 1.20 3.41 -11.21
N LEU A 62 2.06 2.95 -12.10
CA LEU A 62 3.36 3.57 -12.41
C LEU A 62 3.41 3.84 -13.91
N SER A 63 3.52 5.12 -14.28
CA SER A 63 3.60 5.50 -15.69
C SER A 63 4.76 4.79 -16.39
N GLY A 64 4.48 4.18 -17.55
CA GLY A 64 5.45 3.42 -18.33
C GLY A 64 5.85 2.05 -17.77
N ARG A 65 5.26 1.60 -16.65
CA ARG A 65 5.54 0.27 -16.07
C ARG A 65 4.25 -0.52 -15.89
N LEU A 66 4.23 -1.75 -16.38
CA LEU A 66 3.14 -2.67 -16.14
C LEU A 66 3.31 -3.32 -14.77
N ILE A 67 2.34 -3.13 -13.87
CA ILE A 67 2.31 -3.77 -12.55
C ILE A 67 1.33 -4.93 -12.59
N LEU A 68 1.83 -6.12 -12.25
CA LEU A 68 1.08 -7.35 -12.30
C LEU A 68 0.95 -7.95 -10.91
N ASN A 69 -0.29 -8.24 -10.51
CA ASN A 69 -0.53 -9.02 -9.30
C ASN A 69 -0.57 -10.50 -9.67
N GLY A 70 0.52 -11.21 -9.40
CA GLY A 70 0.65 -12.63 -9.74
C GLY A 70 -0.46 -13.50 -9.17
N TRP A 71 -0.97 -13.23 -7.96
CA TRP A 71 -2.07 -14.00 -7.38
C TRP A 71 -3.37 -13.86 -8.17
N ARG A 72 -3.69 -12.65 -8.64
CA ARG A 72 -4.88 -12.39 -9.46
C ARG A 72 -4.78 -13.08 -10.82
N LEU A 73 -3.60 -13.01 -11.44
CA LEU A 73 -3.31 -13.71 -12.69
C LEU A 73 -3.50 -15.22 -12.53
N MET A 74 -2.92 -15.80 -11.48
CA MET A 74 -3.07 -17.23 -11.17
C MET A 74 -4.52 -17.63 -10.87
N ARG A 75 -5.31 -16.75 -10.23
CA ARG A 75 -6.75 -16.98 -9.97
C ARG A 75 -7.61 -17.01 -11.22
N GLY A 76 -7.27 -16.25 -12.25
CA GLY A 76 -8.00 -16.25 -13.52
C GLY A 76 -7.81 -17.56 -14.29
N GLU A 77 -6.61 -18.15 -14.20
CA GLU A 77 -6.24 -19.34 -14.97
C GLU A 77 -6.53 -20.66 -14.25
N LEU A 78 -6.36 -20.70 -12.92
CA LEU A 78 -6.45 -21.94 -12.15
C LEU A 78 -7.76 -22.02 -11.37
N LYS A 79 -8.45 -23.15 -11.46
CA LYS A 79 -9.68 -23.43 -10.69
C LYS A 79 -9.36 -24.21 -9.42
N LEU A 80 -8.89 -23.50 -8.38
CA LEU A 80 -8.51 -24.07 -7.08
C LEU A 80 -9.46 -23.62 -5.96
N GLN A 81 -9.63 -24.46 -4.94
CA GLN A 81 -10.38 -24.11 -3.71
C GLN A 81 -9.57 -23.19 -2.79
N SER A 82 -8.25 -23.37 -2.75
CA SER A 82 -7.31 -22.52 -2.02
C SER A 82 -6.20 -22.05 -2.97
N PHE A 83 -5.91 -20.75 -2.93
CA PHE A 83 -4.89 -20.12 -3.76
C PHE A 83 -3.62 -19.79 -2.99
N SER A 84 -3.26 -20.63 -2.01
CA SER A 84 -1.93 -20.54 -1.40
C SER A 84 -0.86 -20.88 -2.45
N LEU A 85 0.34 -20.33 -2.29
CA LEU A 85 1.43 -20.56 -3.24
C LEU A 85 1.75 -22.06 -3.39
N GLU A 86 1.61 -22.82 -2.31
CA GLU A 86 1.85 -24.26 -2.24
C GLU A 86 0.82 -25.03 -3.06
N ALA A 87 -0.47 -24.69 -2.92
CA ALA A 87 -1.54 -25.31 -3.70
C ALA A 87 -1.41 -24.97 -5.19
N VAL A 88 -1.10 -23.71 -5.50
CA VAL A 88 -0.89 -23.26 -6.87
C VAL A 88 0.34 -23.92 -7.50
N ALA A 89 1.46 -24.04 -6.77
CA ALA A 89 2.65 -24.72 -7.26
C ALA A 89 2.42 -26.23 -7.46
N ALA A 90 1.64 -26.87 -6.58
CA ALA A 90 1.27 -28.26 -6.75
C ALA A 90 0.42 -28.46 -8.01
N ALA A 91 -0.55 -27.57 -8.25
CA ALA A 91 -1.43 -27.65 -9.41
C ALA A 91 -0.74 -27.27 -10.73
N ALA A 92 0.05 -26.20 -10.75
CA ALA A 92 0.67 -25.68 -11.98
C ALA A 92 1.99 -26.37 -12.33
N LEU A 93 2.80 -26.75 -11.34
CA LEU A 93 4.14 -27.30 -11.55
C LEU A 93 4.28 -28.78 -11.15
N GLY A 94 3.27 -29.36 -10.49
CA GLY A 94 3.38 -30.70 -9.90
C GLY A 94 4.41 -30.79 -8.77
N ARG A 95 4.73 -29.66 -8.09
CA ARG A 95 5.76 -29.60 -7.05
C ARG A 95 5.22 -29.08 -5.73
N VAL A 96 5.64 -29.73 -4.64
CA VAL A 96 5.35 -29.28 -3.28
C VAL A 96 6.43 -28.31 -2.82
N ILE A 97 6.02 -27.12 -2.36
CA ILE A 97 6.90 -26.11 -1.79
C ILE A 97 6.76 -26.13 -0.27
N PRO A 98 7.85 -26.09 0.50
CA PRO A 98 7.75 -25.98 1.96
C PRO A 98 7.10 -24.64 2.35
N SER A 99 6.14 -24.69 3.26
CA SER A 99 5.52 -23.51 3.87
C SER A 99 5.99 -23.37 5.31
N PHE A 100 6.46 -22.18 5.68
CA PHE A 100 6.83 -21.89 7.07
C PHE A 100 5.93 -20.77 7.60
N PRO A 101 5.39 -20.89 8.83
CA PRO A 101 4.63 -19.83 9.45
C PRO A 101 5.48 -18.54 9.59
N PRO A 102 4.87 -17.35 9.47
CA PRO A 102 5.59 -16.08 9.62
C PRO A 102 6.32 -15.95 10.97
N SER A 103 5.77 -16.55 12.03
CA SER A 103 6.38 -16.60 13.35
C SER A 103 7.74 -17.32 13.36
N VAL A 104 7.89 -18.39 12.57
CA VAL A 104 9.14 -19.15 12.42
C VAL A 104 10.16 -18.36 11.61
N MET A 105 9.71 -17.75 10.50
CA MET A 105 10.58 -16.89 9.67
C MET A 105 11.13 -15.70 10.47
N ALA A 106 10.30 -15.10 11.34
CA ALA A 106 10.70 -13.99 12.18
C ALA A 106 11.75 -14.41 13.23
N LYS A 107 11.62 -15.61 13.81
CA LYS A 107 12.63 -16.20 14.71
C LYS A 107 13.96 -16.39 14.00
N TRP A 108 13.95 -17.01 12.81
CA TRP A 108 15.16 -17.17 11.99
C TRP A 108 15.80 -15.83 11.60
N PHE A 109 14.99 -14.80 11.34
CA PHE A 109 15.50 -13.47 11.03
C PHE A 109 16.15 -12.78 12.25
N ARG A 110 15.56 -12.97 13.44
CA ARG A 110 16.13 -12.45 14.71
C ARG A 110 17.40 -13.18 15.16
N GLY A 111 17.74 -14.32 14.57
CA GLY A 111 18.86 -15.13 15.01
C GLY A 111 18.49 -16.15 16.09
N GLU A 112 17.20 -16.29 16.38
CA GLU A 112 16.66 -17.23 17.36
C GLU A 112 16.50 -18.59 16.69
N ASP A 113 17.56 -19.40 16.71
CA ASP A 113 17.49 -20.78 16.25
C ASP A 113 16.74 -21.65 17.28
N PRO A 114 15.62 -22.31 16.90
CA PRO A 114 14.95 -23.25 17.79
C PRO A 114 15.75 -24.55 18.01
N HIS A 115 16.77 -24.79 17.20
CA HIS A 115 17.56 -26.02 17.21
C HIS A 115 18.89 -25.81 17.93
N PRO A 116 19.07 -26.37 19.14
CA PRO A 116 20.36 -26.42 19.81
C PRO A 116 21.23 -27.49 19.16
N SER A 117 21.78 -27.22 17.97
CA SER A 117 22.75 -28.13 17.34
C SER A 117 24.19 -27.93 17.86
N HIS A 118 24.40 -27.01 18.81
CA HIS A 118 25.66 -26.84 19.53
C HIS A 118 25.41 -26.12 20.87
N GLN A 119 24.75 -26.78 21.84
CA GLN A 119 24.81 -26.33 23.24
C GLN A 119 26.19 -26.69 23.80
N THR A 120 27.21 -25.89 23.51
CA THR A 120 28.39 -25.81 24.36
C THR A 120 28.01 -25.00 25.60
N PRO A 121 28.07 -25.53 26.83
CA PRO A 121 27.49 -24.90 28.04
C PRO A 121 28.17 -23.62 28.53
N SER A 122 29.13 -23.07 27.80
CA SER A 122 30.07 -22.07 28.30
C SER A 122 30.55 -21.11 27.22
N ALA A 123 29.63 -20.41 26.55
CA ALA A 123 30.01 -19.27 25.71
C ALA A 123 28.98 -18.14 25.79
N PRO A 124 29.39 -16.88 25.99
CA PRO A 124 28.47 -15.75 26.08
C PRO A 124 27.75 -15.54 24.74
N LEU A 125 26.40 -15.55 24.75
CA LEU A 125 25.45 -14.99 23.77
C LEU A 125 26.04 -14.58 22.40
N GLN A 126 26.63 -15.54 21.69
CA GLN A 126 27.11 -15.29 20.34
C GLN A 126 25.90 -15.41 19.42
N ARG A 127 25.31 -14.27 19.04
CA ARG A 127 24.24 -14.21 18.02
C ARG A 127 24.70 -15.00 16.79
N THR A 128 24.23 -16.22 16.65
CA THR A 128 24.57 -17.08 15.52
C THR A 128 24.04 -16.41 14.26
N LYS A 129 24.95 -15.88 13.44
CA LYS A 129 24.65 -15.32 12.10
C LYS A 129 24.01 -16.35 11.15
N THR A 130 23.89 -17.60 11.59
CA THR A 130 23.61 -18.80 10.82
C THR A 130 22.12 -19.04 10.52
N SER A 131 21.17 -18.28 11.04
CA SER A 131 19.74 -18.55 10.75
C SER A 131 19.07 -17.61 9.77
N ARG A 132 19.56 -16.38 9.60
CA ARG A 132 18.96 -15.39 8.70
C ARG A 132 18.92 -15.84 7.25
N TRP A 133 19.96 -16.55 6.81
CA TRP A 133 20.02 -17.07 5.43
C TRP A 133 18.87 -18.03 5.13
N ARG A 134 18.33 -18.73 6.13
CA ARG A 134 17.18 -19.65 5.94
C ARG A 134 15.94 -18.88 5.52
N CYS A 135 15.68 -17.74 6.16
CA CYS A 135 14.59 -16.84 5.80
C CYS A 135 14.76 -16.29 4.38
N LEU A 136 15.96 -15.79 4.06
CA LEU A 136 16.27 -15.27 2.72
C LEU A 136 16.16 -16.34 1.64
N LYS A 137 16.71 -17.54 1.89
CA LYS A 137 16.59 -18.68 0.97
C LYS A 137 15.14 -19.08 0.77
N HIS A 138 14.34 -19.13 1.82
CA HIS A 138 12.92 -19.44 1.71
C HIS A 138 12.19 -18.40 0.85
N LEU A 139 12.42 -17.10 1.09
CA LEU A 139 11.81 -16.04 0.29
C LEU A 139 12.25 -16.10 -1.18
N ALA A 140 13.53 -16.32 -1.44
CA ALA A 140 14.08 -16.46 -2.80
C ALA A 140 13.50 -17.68 -3.53
N VAL A 141 13.29 -18.80 -2.83
CA VAL A 141 12.61 -19.98 -3.41
C VAL A 141 11.17 -19.62 -3.76
N ARG A 142 10.43 -18.93 -2.88
CA ARG A 142 9.04 -18.52 -3.15
C ARG A 142 8.96 -17.59 -4.37
N THR A 143 9.80 -16.56 -4.44
CA THR A 143 9.79 -15.62 -5.58
C THR A 143 10.15 -16.32 -6.89
N ARG A 144 11.17 -17.17 -6.89
CA ARG A 144 11.53 -17.97 -8.07
C ARG A 144 10.39 -18.89 -8.49
N CYS A 145 9.74 -19.57 -7.55
CA CYS A 145 8.57 -20.40 -7.84
C CYS A 145 7.43 -19.60 -8.45
N THR A 146 7.12 -18.40 -7.94
CA THR A 146 6.10 -17.53 -8.53
C THR A 146 6.44 -17.16 -9.98
N LEU A 147 7.70 -16.82 -10.27
CA LEU A 147 8.12 -16.51 -11.64
C LEU A 147 7.96 -17.72 -12.58
N VAL A 148 8.37 -18.91 -12.14
CA VAL A 148 8.22 -20.14 -12.94
C VAL A 148 6.75 -20.47 -13.18
N ILE A 149 5.87 -20.24 -12.20
CA ILE A 149 4.42 -20.44 -12.38
C ILE A 149 3.87 -19.46 -13.43
N LEU A 150 4.24 -18.18 -13.35
CA LEU A 150 3.79 -17.17 -14.30
C LEU A 150 4.27 -17.46 -15.73
N ASP A 151 5.49 -17.97 -15.86
CA ASP A 151 6.06 -18.43 -17.13
C ASP A 151 5.30 -19.63 -17.71
N GLN A 152 5.02 -20.65 -16.88
CA GLN A 152 4.24 -21.83 -17.30
C GLN A 152 2.79 -21.51 -17.68
N LEU A 153 2.17 -20.52 -17.04
CA LEU A 153 0.81 -20.10 -17.37
C LEU A 153 0.74 -19.28 -18.66
N ASP A 154 1.85 -18.73 -19.15
CA ASP A 154 1.99 -17.93 -20.38
C ASP A 154 0.87 -16.89 -20.62
N ILE A 155 0.40 -16.27 -19.54
CA ILE A 155 -0.71 -15.30 -19.61
C ILE A 155 -0.27 -14.06 -20.39
N LEU A 156 0.99 -13.64 -20.19
CA LEU A 156 1.54 -12.46 -20.83
C LEU A 156 1.83 -12.68 -22.31
N GLY A 157 2.32 -13.86 -22.71
CA GLY A 157 2.51 -14.19 -24.13
C GLY A 157 1.19 -14.16 -24.86
N ARG A 158 0.17 -14.87 -24.34
CA ARG A 158 -1.20 -14.84 -24.91
C ARG A 158 -1.79 -13.43 -24.95
N ALA A 159 -1.66 -12.66 -23.87
CA ALA A 159 -2.17 -11.30 -23.82
C ALA A 159 -1.45 -10.35 -24.80
N ALA A 160 -0.15 -10.56 -25.03
CA ALA A 160 0.61 -9.79 -26.02
C ALA A 160 0.21 -10.12 -27.45
N GLU A 161 -0.07 -11.39 -27.77
CA GLU A 161 -0.62 -11.78 -29.08
C GLU A 161 -2.00 -11.15 -29.32
N MET A 162 -2.88 -11.17 -28.30
CA MET A 162 -4.18 -10.50 -28.38
C MET A 162 -4.01 -8.99 -28.57
N ALA A 163 -3.14 -8.34 -27.80
CA ALA A 163 -2.86 -6.91 -27.91
C ALA A 163 -2.40 -6.53 -29.34
N ARG A 164 -1.48 -7.31 -29.91
CA ARG A 164 -1.02 -7.12 -31.29
C ARG A 164 -2.12 -7.32 -32.32
N THR A 165 -2.97 -8.32 -32.11
CA THR A 165 -4.06 -8.64 -33.04
C THR A 165 -5.14 -7.55 -33.04
N TYR A 166 -5.49 -7.03 -31.86
CA TYR A 166 -6.53 -6.00 -31.71
C TYR A 166 -6.01 -4.57 -31.89
N GLY A 167 -4.69 -4.36 -31.86
CA GLY A 167 -4.09 -3.02 -31.92
C GLY A 167 -4.39 -2.18 -30.67
N ILE A 168 -4.48 -2.81 -29.50
CA ILE A 168 -4.74 -2.14 -28.21
C ILE A 168 -3.60 -2.38 -27.22
N ASP A 169 -3.56 -1.59 -26.16
CA ASP A 169 -2.55 -1.72 -25.11
C ASP A 169 -2.66 -3.07 -24.37
N LEU A 170 -1.51 -3.66 -24.01
CA LEU A 170 -1.44 -4.88 -23.21
C LEU A 170 -2.20 -4.73 -21.86
N ASN A 171 -2.08 -3.57 -21.22
CA ASN A 171 -2.81 -3.30 -19.99
C ASN A 171 -4.34 -3.28 -20.22
N ALA A 172 -4.80 -2.83 -21.39
CA ALA A 172 -6.21 -2.87 -21.74
C ALA A 172 -6.71 -4.31 -21.91
N VAL A 173 -5.90 -5.20 -22.51
CA VAL A 173 -6.21 -6.64 -22.62
C VAL A 173 -6.30 -7.31 -21.26
N LEU A 174 -5.37 -7.00 -20.35
CA LEU A 174 -5.33 -7.64 -19.03
C LEU A 174 -6.42 -7.14 -18.08
N THR A 175 -6.86 -5.90 -18.25
CA THR A 175 -7.85 -5.30 -17.36
C THR A 175 -9.27 -5.48 -17.88
N ARG A 176 -9.54 -5.26 -19.17
CA ARG A 176 -10.89 -5.30 -19.72
C ARG A 176 -11.43 -6.74 -19.75
N GLY A 177 -12.53 -6.98 -19.06
CA GLY A 177 -13.36 -8.17 -19.28
C GLY A 177 -14.06 -8.09 -20.64
N SER A 178 -14.47 -9.24 -21.18
CA SER A 178 -15.37 -9.29 -22.35
C SER A 178 -16.65 -8.53 -22.01
N GLN A 179 -16.99 -7.50 -22.81
CA GLN A 179 -18.31 -6.87 -22.78
C GLN A 179 -19.31 -7.69 -23.58
#